data_AF-A0A9E5YN64-F1
#
_entry.id   AF-A0A9E5YN64-F1
#
_cell.length_a   1.000
_cell.length_b   1.000
_cell.length_c   1.000
_cell.angle_alpha   90.00
_cell.angle_beta   90.00
_cell.angle_gamma   90.00
#
_symmetry.space_group_name_H-M   'P 1'
#
loop_
_entity.id
_entity.type
_entity.pdbx_description
1 polymer ?
#
loop_
_entity_poly.entity_id
_entity_poly.type
_entity_poly.pdbx_seq_one_letter_code
_entity_poly.pdbx_strand_id
1 'polypeptide(L)'
;IIGAGTYCSKFGGASCTGHGEKILILCLAKKVLNYLKHKGAGNAMDASKYGIEELNSLQADGGIICIDKEGNIGYAHNTEIMTMHYIE
;
A
#
# COMPACT_ATOMS: atom_id res chain seq x y z
N ILE A 1 -8.15 1.94 -10.70
CA ILE A 1 -7.97 3.39 -10.95
C ILE A 1 -6.56 3.78 -10.53
N ILE A 2 -5.80 4.44 -11.43
CA ILE A 2 -4.39 4.80 -11.20
C ILE A 2 -4.29 5.70 -9.97
N GLY A 3 -3.40 5.35 -9.06
CA GLY A 3 -3.17 6.05 -7.80
C GLY A 3 -4.08 5.61 -6.65
N ALA A 4 -5.23 5.01 -6.94
CA ALA A 4 -6.12 4.44 -5.93
C ALA A 4 -5.71 3.00 -5.59
N GLY A 5 -6.10 2.04 -6.43
CA GLY A 5 -5.83 0.62 -6.21
C GLY A 5 -4.51 0.14 -6.82
N THR A 6 -3.89 0.90 -7.71
CA THR A 6 -2.63 0.52 -8.36
C THR A 6 -1.81 1.75 -8.68
N TYR A 7 -0.52 1.73 -8.36
CA TYR A 7 0.39 2.83 -8.70
C TYR A 7 1.85 2.37 -8.73
N CYS A 8 2.65 2.99 -9.60
CA CYS A 8 4.09 2.74 -9.72
C CYS A 8 4.84 4.06 -9.94
N SER A 9 6.06 4.16 -9.40
CA SER A 9 6.98 5.27 -9.61
C SER A 9 8.43 4.80 -9.46
N LYS A 10 9.41 5.71 -9.62
CA LYS A 10 10.83 5.40 -9.36
C LYS A 10 11.15 4.99 -7.91
N PHE A 11 10.20 5.09 -6.99
CA PHE A 11 10.36 4.72 -5.58
C PHE A 11 9.80 3.32 -5.27
N GLY A 12 9.04 2.71 -6.18
CA GLY A 12 8.39 1.42 -5.95
C GLY A 12 7.09 1.23 -6.73
N GLY A 13 6.36 0.17 -6.41
CA GLY A 13 5.04 -0.15 -6.96
C GLY A 13 4.12 -0.72 -5.89
N ALA A 14 2.83 -0.43 -5.97
CA ALA A 14 1.83 -0.92 -5.03
C ALA A 14 0.51 -1.32 -5.71
N SER A 15 -0.13 -2.33 -5.15
CA SER A 15 -1.47 -2.81 -5.54
C SER A 15 -2.32 -3.06 -4.30
N CYS A 16 -3.56 -2.59 -4.31
CA CYS A 16 -4.49 -2.66 -3.18
C CYS A 16 -5.73 -3.50 -3.52
N THR A 17 -6.36 -4.06 -2.49
CA THR A 17 -7.65 -4.77 -2.53
C THR A 17 -8.51 -4.36 -1.31
N GLY A 18 -9.83 -4.55 -1.36
CA GLY A 18 -10.76 -4.20 -0.28
C GLY A 18 -11.85 -3.22 -0.70
N HIS A 19 -12.34 -2.41 0.25
CA HIS A 19 -13.40 -1.42 0.01
C HIS A 19 -12.94 -0.31 -0.96
N GLY A 20 -13.28 -0.49 -2.24
CA GLY A 20 -12.80 0.32 -3.34
C GLY A 20 -13.10 1.81 -3.22
N GLU A 21 -14.22 2.18 -2.62
CA GLU A 21 -14.65 3.56 -2.40
C GLU A 21 -13.68 4.30 -1.48
N LYS A 22 -13.23 3.66 -0.39
CA LYS A 22 -12.27 4.27 0.55
C LYS A 22 -10.85 4.23 -0.01
N ILE A 23 -10.47 3.17 -0.71
CA ILE A 23 -9.20 3.08 -1.45
C ILE A 23 -9.09 4.22 -2.48
N LEU A 24 -10.20 4.53 -3.17
CA LEU A 24 -10.30 5.65 -4.10
C LEU A 24 -10.16 7.00 -3.39
N ILE A 25 -10.93 7.24 -2.32
CA ILE A 25 -10.89 8.49 -1.55
C ILE A 25 -9.47 8.78 -1.04
N LEU A 26 -8.76 7.76 -0.55
CA LEU A 26 -7.39 7.91 -0.02
C LEU A 26 -6.32 8.07 -1.10
N CYS A 27 -6.63 7.72 -2.36
CA CYS A 27 -5.61 7.43 -3.36
C CYS A 27 -4.53 6.49 -2.78
N LEU A 28 -4.97 5.35 -2.21
CA LEU A 28 -4.16 4.54 -1.29
C LEU A 28 -2.80 4.12 -1.86
N ALA A 29 -2.76 3.55 -3.07
CA ALA A 29 -1.51 3.12 -3.70
C ALA A 29 -0.52 4.28 -3.91
N LYS A 30 -1.01 5.44 -4.35
CA LYS A 30 -0.17 6.64 -4.52
C LYS A 30 0.29 7.21 -3.19
N LYS A 31 -0.58 7.20 -2.17
CA LYS A 31 -0.26 7.63 -0.81
C LYS A 31 0.87 6.79 -0.21
N VAL A 32 0.83 5.47 -0.38
CA VAL A 32 1.90 4.56 0.06
C VAL A 32 3.22 4.82 -0.68
N LEU A 33 3.21 5.05 -2.00
CA LEU A 33 4.46 5.41 -2.68
C LEU A 33 4.98 6.81 -2.33
N ASN A 34 4.09 7.75 -1.98
CA ASN A 34 4.50 9.05 -1.46
C ASN A 34 5.15 8.94 -0.08
N TYR A 35 4.75 7.95 0.73
CA TYR A 35 5.47 7.60 1.95
C TYR A 35 6.90 7.20 1.61
N LEU A 36 7.12 6.22 0.73
CA LEU A 36 8.46 5.79 0.27
C LEU A 36 9.32 6.91 -0.34
N LYS A 37 8.70 7.94 -0.91
CA LYS A 37 9.41 9.08 -1.51
C LYS A 37 10.09 9.98 -0.45
N HIS A 38 9.52 10.11 0.75
CA HIS A 38 10.06 11.03 1.75
C HIS A 38 11.33 10.43 2.39
N LYS A 39 12.45 11.18 2.34
CA LYS A 39 13.72 10.74 2.95
C LYS A 39 13.51 10.43 4.44
N GLY A 40 13.77 9.18 4.83
CA GLY A 40 13.62 8.71 6.21
C GLY A 40 12.27 8.05 6.52
N ALA A 41 11.33 8.07 5.57
CA ALA A 41 10.16 7.18 5.63
C ALA A 41 10.63 5.76 5.32
N GLY A 42 10.17 4.79 6.10
CA GLY A 42 10.67 3.42 6.15
C GLY A 42 10.58 2.63 4.84
N ASN A 43 10.90 1.35 4.91
CA ASN A 43 10.91 0.44 3.75
C ASN A 43 9.48 0.10 3.26
N ALA A 44 9.37 -0.74 2.22
CA ALA A 44 8.08 -1.19 1.67
C ALA A 44 7.10 -1.72 2.72
N MET A 45 7.58 -2.42 3.77
CA MET A 45 6.74 -2.95 4.85
C MET A 45 6.14 -1.83 5.70
N ASP A 46 6.94 -0.84 6.10
CA ASP A 46 6.47 0.30 6.89
C ASP A 46 5.47 1.14 6.09
N ALA A 47 5.74 1.35 4.80
CA ALA A 47 4.83 2.05 3.90
C ALA A 47 3.49 1.31 3.75
N SER A 48 3.51 -0.02 3.70
CA SER A 48 2.31 -0.85 3.60
C SER A 48 1.46 -0.77 4.88
N LYS A 49 2.09 -0.86 6.06
CA LYS A 49 1.42 -0.68 7.36
C LYS A 49 0.79 0.70 7.49
N TYR A 50 1.53 1.74 7.14
CA TYR A 50 1.01 3.11 7.08
C TYR A 50 -0.24 3.21 6.20
N GLY A 51 -0.23 2.58 5.02
CA GLY A 51 -1.40 2.55 4.13
C GLY A 51 -2.63 1.91 4.79
N ILE A 52 -2.44 0.81 5.51
CA ILE A 52 -3.55 0.13 6.20
C ILE A 52 -4.04 0.91 7.42
N GLU A 53 -3.16 1.59 8.15
CA GLU A 53 -3.57 2.51 9.23
C GLU A 53 -4.45 3.64 8.70
N GLU A 54 -4.09 4.23 7.56
CA GLU A 54 -4.88 5.27 6.88
C GLU A 54 -6.25 4.72 6.43
N LEU A 55 -6.29 3.50 5.89
CA LEU A 55 -7.55 2.86 5.49
C LEU A 55 -8.44 2.55 6.71
N ASN A 56 -7.83 2.06 7.79
CA ASN A 56 -8.51 1.78 9.05
C ASN A 56 -9.08 3.04 9.70
N SER A 57 -8.41 4.19 9.56
CA SER A 57 -8.92 5.49 10.04
C SER A 57 -10.24 5.91 9.37
N LEU A 58 -10.53 5.37 8.18
CA LEU A 58 -11.79 5.57 7.46
C LEU A 58 -12.82 4.46 7.72
N GLN A 59 -12.58 3.59 8.71
CA GLN A 59 -13.42 2.44 9.04
C GLN A 59 -13.65 1.54 7.82
N ALA A 60 -12.58 1.27 7.06
CA ALA A 60 -12.63 0.37 5.93
C ALA A 60 -11.58 -0.73 6.01
N ASP A 61 -12.00 -1.90 5.57
CA ASP A 61 -11.12 -3.04 5.39
C ASP A 61 -10.49 -3.10 4.00
N GLY A 62 -9.28 -3.64 3.97
CA GLY A 62 -8.56 -3.93 2.75
C GLY A 62 -7.14 -4.39 3.02
N GLY A 63 -6.37 -4.40 1.95
CA GLY A 63 -5.02 -4.89 1.93
C GLY A 63 -4.19 -4.27 0.83
N ILE A 64 -2.88 -4.33 1.00
CA ILE A 64 -1.91 -3.78 0.05
C ILE A 64 -0.69 -4.68 -0.03
N ILE A 65 -0.17 -4.81 -1.24
CA ILE A 65 1.18 -5.30 -1.52
C ILE A 65 1.99 -4.16 -2.14
N CYS A 66 3.27 -4.07 -1.77
CA CYS A 66 4.20 -3.03 -2.17
C CYS A 66 5.59 -3.62 -2.43
N ILE A 67 6.30 -3.07 -3.40
CA ILE A 67 7.73 -3.29 -3.60
C ILE A 67 8.41 -1.93 -3.67
N ASP A 68 9.53 -1.74 -2.97
CA ASP A 68 10.31 -0.52 -3.09
C ASP A 68 11.39 -0.62 -4.18
N LYS A 69 12.07 0.50 -4.46
CA LYS A 69 13.10 0.60 -5.49
C LYS A 69 14.32 -0.31 -5.25
N GLU A 70 14.51 -0.82 -4.04
CA GLU A 70 15.62 -1.70 -3.66
C GLU A 70 15.21 -3.17 -3.76
N GLY A 71 13.95 -3.44 -4.13
CA GLY A 71 13.39 -4.78 -4.24
C GLY A 71 12.80 -5.31 -2.94
N ASN A 72 12.78 -4.52 -1.86
CA ASN A 72 12.19 -5.00 -0.61
C ASN A 72 10.67 -5.13 -0.76
N ILE A 73 10.13 -6.24 -0.25
CA ILE A 73 8.70 -6.55 -0.30
C ILE A 73 8.01 -6.03 0.95
N GLY A 74 6.85 -5.41 0.76
CA GLY A 74 5.97 -4.91 1.80
C GLY A 74 4.55 -5.38 1.59
N TYR A 75 3.85 -5.65 2.68
CA TYR A 75 2.44 -6.01 2.63
C TYR A 75 1.77 -5.75 3.98
N ALA A 76 0.48 -5.45 3.95
CA ALA A 76 -0.35 -5.33 5.15
C ALA A 76 -1.82 -5.49 4.78
N HIS A 77 -2.64 -5.91 5.74
CA HIS A 77 -4.10 -5.92 5.63
C HIS A 77 -4.72 -5.78 7.03
N ASN A 78 -5.94 -5.25 7.10
CA ASN A 78 -6.77 -5.26 8.32
C ASN A 78 -7.98 -6.20 8.22
N THR A 79 -8.16 -6.88 7.08
CA THR A 79 -9.10 -8.00 6.95
C THR A 79 -8.63 -9.21 7.75
N GLU A 80 -9.52 -10.15 8.09
CA GLU A 80 -9.11 -11.42 8.70
C GLU A 80 -8.09 -12.19 7.86
N ILE A 81 -8.25 -12.14 6.53
CA ILE A 81 -7.40 -12.82 5.56
C ILE A 81 -7.15 -11.92 4.35
N MET A 82 -5.91 -11.89 3.86
CA MET A 82 -5.56 -11.46 2.51
C MET A 82 -4.65 -12.52 1.88
N THR A 83 -5.12 -13.21 0.84
CA THR A 83 -4.28 -14.17 0.12
C THR A 83 -3.20 -13.43 -0.66
N MET A 84 -1.94 -13.77 -0.41
CA MET A 84 -0.80 -13.18 -1.11
C MET A 84 0.40 -14.11 -1.10
N HIS A 85 1.29 -13.93 -2.07
CA HIS A 85 2.55 -14.66 -2.20
C HIS A 85 3.56 -13.77 -2.92
N TYR A 86 4.86 -13.97 -2.64
CA TYR A 86 5.95 -13.33 -3.36
C TYR A 86 7.13 -14.31 -3.46
N ILE A 87 7.99 -14.07 -4.45
CA ILE A 87 9.24 -14.79 -4.70
C ILE A 87 10.33 -13.74 -4.87
N GLU A 88 11.51 -14.02 -4.32
CA GLU A 88 12.72 -13.19 -4.47
C GLU A 88 13.54 -13.58 -5.70
#